data_AF-A0A7S2GPT7-F1
#
_entry.id   AF-A0A7S2GPT7-F1
#
_cell.length_a   1.000
_cell.length_b   1.000
_cell.length_c   1.000
_cell.angle_alpha   90.00
_cell.angle_beta   90.00
_cell.angle_gamma   90.00
#
_symmetry.space_group_name_H-M   'P 1'
#
loop_
_entity.id
_entity.type
_entity.pdbx_description
1 polymer ?
#
loop_
_entity_poly.entity_id
_entity_poly.type
_entity_poly.pdbx_seq_one_letter_code
_entity_poly.pdbx_strand_id
1 'polypeptide(L)'
;ASAALCAPAVPALAEGPLLDLNPEAWPLDKEQWQSYSPQRAILYDTRAGSFLSPSPSKHIATALQRGRITQDALSPRVIFAGEEHTHPMHHMWQFELIKAVNELDDAPLTIGLEMFYRQHQAALDAFVFGDGSFEKLKARTRWSSTWGYDLNYYAKILAYARRENIRLVGLNVPYPLVNMVANYGIDQLPRELAAFLP
;
A
#
# COMPACT_ATOMS: atom_id res chain seq x y z
N ALA A 1 2.05 39.66 29.82
CA ALA A 1 0.78 39.01 29.45
C ALA A 1 1.09 37.94 28.40
N SER A 2 1.02 36.67 28.80
CA SER A 2 1.36 35.51 27.96
C SER A 2 0.16 35.19 27.07
N ALA A 3 0.34 35.25 25.75
CA ALA A 3 -0.67 34.86 24.78
C ALA A 3 -0.58 33.34 24.54
N ALA A 4 -1.46 32.59 25.19
CA ALA A 4 -1.66 31.17 24.92
C ALA A 4 -2.32 31.03 23.53
N LEU A 5 -1.59 30.49 22.57
CA LEU A 5 -2.11 30.04 21.29
C LEU A 5 -3.01 28.83 21.55
N CYS A 6 -4.33 29.06 21.52
CA CYS A 6 -5.34 28.01 21.54
C CYS A 6 -5.19 27.18 20.25
N ALA A 7 -4.74 25.94 20.36
CA ALA A 7 -4.88 24.96 19.29
C ALA A 7 -6.38 24.70 19.06
N PRO A 8 -6.86 24.58 17.81
CA PRO A 8 -8.26 24.25 17.56
C PRO A 8 -8.57 22.87 18.15
N ALA A 9 -9.69 22.78 18.87
CA ALA A 9 -10.18 21.54 19.44
C ALA A 9 -10.39 20.50 18.32
N VAL A 10 -9.69 19.37 18.44
CA VAL A 10 -9.99 18.18 17.64
C VAL A 10 -11.39 17.70 18.05
N PRO A 11 -12.37 17.61 17.15
CA PRO A 11 -13.68 17.10 17.52
C PRO A 11 -13.53 15.67 18.03
N ALA A 12 -14.17 15.35 19.14
CA ALA A 12 -14.24 13.98 19.64
C ALA A 12 -14.79 13.09 18.52
N LEU A 13 -13.97 12.17 18.02
CA LEU A 13 -14.38 11.19 17.04
C LEU A 13 -15.46 10.33 17.71
N ALA A 14 -16.69 10.46 17.21
CA ALA A 14 -17.72 9.48 17.49
C ALA A 14 -17.15 8.10 17.19
N GLU A 15 -17.29 7.15 18.11
CA GLU A 15 -17.03 5.74 17.84
C GLU A 15 -17.93 5.34 16.66
N GLY A 16 -17.35 5.37 15.46
CA GLY A 16 -18.02 4.91 14.25
C GLY A 16 -18.43 3.44 14.42
N PRO A 17 -19.40 2.96 13.63
CA PRO A 17 -19.85 1.57 13.73
C PRO A 17 -18.65 0.64 13.63
N LEU A 18 -18.68 -0.43 14.44
CA LEU A 18 -17.74 -1.55 14.40
C LEU A 18 -17.37 -1.84 12.94
N LEU A 19 -16.08 -1.71 12.65
CA LEU A 19 -15.52 -2.06 11.37
C LEU A 19 -15.93 -3.50 11.03
N ASP A 20 -16.79 -3.68 10.03
CA ASP A 20 -16.99 -4.98 9.38
C ASP A 20 -15.78 -5.24 8.46
N LEU A 21 -14.61 -5.36 9.08
CA LEU A 21 -13.35 -5.70 8.42
C LEU A 21 -13.40 -7.17 8.04
N ASN A 22 -13.95 -7.42 6.87
CA ASN A 22 -13.96 -8.74 6.31
C ASN A 22 -13.02 -8.74 5.09
N PRO A 23 -11.82 -9.35 5.21
CA PRO A 23 -10.87 -9.45 4.09
C PRO A 23 -11.39 -10.23 2.89
N GLU A 24 -12.47 -11.00 3.10
CA GLU A 24 -13.22 -11.71 2.07
C GLU A 24 -14.44 -10.89 1.58
N ALA A 25 -14.89 -9.88 2.33
CA ALA A 25 -15.88 -8.91 1.85
C ALA A 25 -15.18 -7.90 0.96
N TRP A 26 -15.51 -8.00 -0.31
CA TRP A 26 -15.03 -7.10 -1.33
C TRP A 26 -15.77 -5.75 -1.19
N PRO A 27 -15.10 -4.59 -1.27
CA PRO A 27 -15.78 -3.29 -1.29
C PRO A 27 -16.59 -3.07 -2.57
N LEU A 28 -16.47 -3.97 -3.56
CA LEU A 28 -17.47 -4.09 -4.61
C LEU A 28 -18.40 -5.26 -4.31
N ASP A 29 -19.70 -5.09 -4.54
CA ASP A 29 -20.59 -6.24 -4.52
C ASP A 29 -20.32 -7.18 -5.71
N LYS A 30 -20.91 -8.39 -5.65
CA LYS A 30 -20.74 -9.42 -6.67
C LYS A 30 -21.23 -8.96 -8.06
N GLU A 31 -22.16 -8.01 -8.11
CA GLU A 31 -22.75 -7.43 -9.32
C GLU A 31 -21.79 -6.43 -9.98
N GLN A 32 -21.18 -5.54 -9.20
CA GLN A 32 -20.14 -4.62 -9.66
C GLN A 32 -18.95 -5.39 -10.23
N TRP A 33 -18.56 -6.52 -9.61
CA TRP A 33 -17.56 -7.42 -10.19
C TRP A 33 -18.03 -8.07 -11.50
N GLN A 34 -19.26 -8.58 -11.56
CA GLN A 34 -19.78 -9.19 -12.80
C GLN A 34 -19.93 -8.17 -13.94
N SER A 35 -20.19 -6.91 -13.60
CA SER A 35 -20.19 -5.79 -14.56
C SER A 35 -18.78 -5.47 -15.06
N TYR A 36 -17.75 -5.75 -14.24
CA TYR A 36 -16.36 -5.68 -14.60
C TYR A 36 -15.94 -6.95 -15.34
N SER A 37 -16.02 -6.89 -16.66
CA SER A 37 -15.52 -7.94 -17.53
C SER A 37 -13.99 -7.81 -17.66
N PRO A 38 -13.18 -8.80 -17.23
CA PRO A 38 -11.73 -8.82 -17.51
C PRO A 38 -11.45 -8.71 -19.02
N GLN A 39 -12.41 -9.11 -19.86
CA GLN A 39 -12.36 -8.98 -21.31
C GLN A 39 -12.50 -7.52 -21.80
N ARG A 40 -12.91 -6.58 -20.94
CA ARG A 40 -12.94 -5.13 -21.20
C ARG A 40 -11.75 -4.39 -20.60
N ALA A 41 -10.91 -5.04 -19.79
CA ALA A 41 -9.66 -4.46 -19.36
C ALA A 41 -8.68 -4.47 -20.54
N ILE A 42 -8.07 -3.33 -20.84
CA ILE A 42 -7.05 -3.22 -21.88
C ILE A 42 -5.74 -2.89 -21.21
N LEU A 43 -4.73 -3.73 -21.41
CA LEU A 43 -3.38 -3.44 -20.96
C LEU A 43 -2.63 -2.78 -22.12
N TYR A 44 -1.98 -1.65 -21.86
CA TYR A 44 -1.17 -0.93 -22.84
C TYR A 44 0.29 -0.91 -22.40
N ASP A 45 1.17 -1.46 -23.23
CA ASP A 45 2.62 -1.36 -23.03
C ASP A 45 3.09 -0.01 -23.57
N THR A 46 3.43 0.90 -22.67
CA THR A 46 3.88 2.26 -23.01
C THR A 46 5.25 2.29 -23.67
N ARG A 47 6.08 1.24 -23.51
CA ARG A 47 7.39 1.14 -24.16
C ARG A 47 7.27 0.60 -25.57
N ALA A 48 6.46 -0.45 -25.75
CA ALA A 48 6.23 -1.04 -27.07
C ALA A 48 5.19 -0.26 -27.88
N GLY A 49 4.42 0.61 -27.25
CA GLY A 49 3.34 1.37 -27.87
C GLY A 49 2.17 0.49 -28.32
N SER A 50 1.94 -0.65 -27.67
CA SER A 50 1.03 -1.70 -28.14
C SER A 50 0.07 -2.19 -27.06
N PHE A 51 -1.08 -2.69 -27.50
CA PHE A 51 -2.04 -3.35 -26.61
C PHE A 51 -1.63 -4.79 -26.34
N LEU A 52 -1.67 -5.15 -25.08
CA LEU A 52 -1.41 -6.49 -24.58
C LEU A 52 -2.73 -7.21 -24.32
N SER A 53 -2.70 -8.55 -24.39
CA SER A 53 -3.88 -9.34 -24.02
C SER A 53 -4.28 -9.06 -22.56
N PRO A 54 -5.57 -9.17 -22.20
CA PRO A 54 -6.06 -9.02 -20.83
C PRO A 54 -5.70 -10.25 -19.98
N SER A 55 -4.43 -10.66 -20.01
CA SER A 55 -3.89 -11.76 -19.22
C SER A 55 -2.63 -11.26 -18.51
N PRO A 56 -2.79 -10.42 -17.47
CA PRO A 56 -1.69 -9.71 -16.82
C PRO A 56 -0.62 -10.67 -16.31
N SER A 57 -1.02 -11.81 -15.75
CA SER A 57 -0.12 -12.85 -15.23
C SER A 57 0.87 -13.35 -16.28
N LYS A 58 0.49 -13.44 -17.56
CA LYS A 58 1.40 -13.85 -18.65
C LYS A 58 2.47 -12.79 -18.94
N HIS A 59 2.09 -11.52 -18.86
CA HIS A 59 2.99 -10.40 -19.11
C HIS A 59 3.94 -10.19 -17.93
N ILE A 60 3.42 -10.34 -16.69
CA ILE A 60 4.21 -10.32 -15.47
C ILE A 60 5.25 -11.45 -15.47
N ALA A 61 4.85 -12.69 -15.80
CA ALA A 61 5.77 -13.82 -15.90
C ALA A 61 6.94 -13.51 -16.86
N THR A 62 6.62 -12.96 -18.04
CA THR A 62 7.61 -12.59 -19.05
C THR A 62 8.53 -11.48 -18.55
N ALA A 63 7.99 -10.46 -17.88
CA ALA A 63 8.76 -9.37 -17.30
C ALA A 63 9.71 -9.86 -16.19
N LEU A 64 9.23 -10.73 -15.30
CA LEU A 64 10.02 -11.35 -14.23
C LEU A 64 11.16 -12.20 -14.80
N GLN A 65 10.89 -13.02 -15.82
CA GLN A 65 11.89 -13.83 -16.52
C GLN A 65 12.94 -12.98 -17.23
N ARG A 66 12.54 -11.91 -17.94
CA ARG A 66 13.47 -10.99 -18.59
C ARG A 66 14.40 -10.33 -17.57
N GLY A 67 13.86 -9.87 -16.44
CA GLY A 67 14.66 -9.30 -15.36
C GLY A 67 15.77 -10.23 -14.86
N ARG A 68 15.52 -11.55 -14.81
CA ARG A 68 16.54 -12.56 -14.43
C ARG A 68 17.69 -12.67 -15.44
N ILE A 69 17.42 -12.43 -16.72
CA ILE A 69 18.40 -12.57 -17.80
C ILE A 69 19.26 -11.31 -17.94
N THR A 70 18.68 -10.13 -17.69
CA THR A 70 19.31 -8.84 -18.00
C THR A 70 20.04 -8.18 -16.83
N GLN A 71 19.89 -8.68 -15.60
CA GLN A 71 20.57 -8.14 -14.42
C GLN A 71 21.60 -9.15 -13.90
N ASP A 72 22.74 -8.65 -13.39
CA ASP A 72 23.51 -9.40 -12.39
C ASP A 72 22.52 -9.88 -11.33
N ALA A 73 22.56 -11.17 -10.97
CA ALA A 73 21.59 -11.85 -10.11
C ALA A 73 21.37 -11.24 -8.69
N LEU A 74 22.00 -10.10 -8.41
CA LEU A 74 22.05 -9.39 -7.14
C LEU A 74 21.25 -8.07 -7.11
N SER A 75 20.72 -7.59 -8.25
CA SER A 75 19.94 -6.34 -8.25
C SER A 75 18.47 -6.57 -7.86
N PRO A 76 17.91 -5.82 -6.89
CA PRO A 76 16.51 -5.97 -6.51
C PRO A 76 15.58 -5.55 -7.65
N ARG A 77 14.62 -6.41 -7.98
CA ARG A 77 13.56 -6.13 -8.96
C ARG A 77 12.46 -5.34 -8.25
N VAL A 78 12.23 -4.11 -8.67
CA VAL A 78 11.20 -3.24 -8.11
C VAL A 78 10.05 -3.12 -9.10
N ILE A 79 8.83 -3.38 -8.63
CA ILE A 79 7.59 -3.21 -9.40
C ILE A 79 6.77 -2.12 -8.71
N PHE A 80 6.36 -1.11 -9.47
CA PHE A 80 5.47 -0.04 -8.99
C PHE A 80 4.05 -0.30 -9.47
N ALA A 81 3.08 -0.14 -8.58
CA ALA A 81 1.65 -0.27 -8.89
C ALA A 81 0.92 0.97 -8.37
N GLY A 82 0.57 1.89 -9.28
CA GLY A 82 -0.17 3.11 -8.96
C GLY A 82 -1.66 2.83 -8.74
N GLU A 83 -2.31 3.70 -7.97
CA GLU A 83 -3.75 3.64 -7.69
C GLU A 83 -4.40 5.02 -7.60
N GLU A 84 -5.72 4.98 -7.51
CA GLU A 84 -6.53 6.04 -6.93
C GLU A 84 -7.07 5.44 -5.64
N HIS A 85 -6.87 6.13 -4.51
CA HIS A 85 -7.01 5.54 -3.17
C HIS A 85 -8.39 4.95 -2.87
N THR A 86 -9.43 5.49 -3.48
CA THR A 86 -10.82 5.04 -3.28
C THR A 86 -11.36 4.19 -4.43
N HIS A 87 -10.55 3.88 -5.44
CA HIS A 87 -10.99 3.13 -6.61
C HIS A 87 -10.76 1.63 -6.39
N PRO A 88 -11.80 0.84 -6.06
CA PRO A 88 -11.66 -0.55 -5.61
C PRO A 88 -11.04 -1.47 -6.67
N MET A 89 -11.13 -1.14 -7.96
CA MET A 89 -10.46 -1.94 -8.99
C MET A 89 -8.94 -1.78 -8.98
N HIS A 90 -8.42 -0.61 -8.62
CA HIS A 90 -6.96 -0.45 -8.54
C HIS A 90 -6.38 -1.36 -7.45
N HIS A 91 -7.03 -1.41 -6.29
CA HIS A 91 -6.70 -2.34 -5.20
C HIS A 91 -6.79 -3.82 -5.61
N MET A 92 -7.78 -4.19 -6.43
CA MET A 92 -7.85 -5.57 -6.96
C MET A 92 -6.66 -5.88 -7.86
N TRP A 93 -6.35 -4.97 -8.77
CA TRP A 93 -5.28 -5.17 -9.73
C TRP A 93 -3.92 -5.27 -9.03
N GLN A 94 -3.70 -4.49 -7.98
CA GLN A 94 -2.55 -4.65 -7.09
C GLN A 94 -2.54 -6.02 -6.42
N PHE A 95 -3.68 -6.48 -5.87
CA PHE A 95 -3.77 -7.81 -5.25
C PHE A 95 -3.43 -8.95 -6.24
N GLU A 96 -4.02 -8.93 -7.44
CA GLU A 96 -3.75 -9.94 -8.47
C GLU A 96 -2.29 -9.88 -8.97
N LEU A 97 -1.70 -8.69 -9.08
CA LEU A 97 -0.28 -8.50 -9.38
C LEU A 97 0.61 -9.10 -8.29
N ILE A 98 0.35 -8.77 -7.03
CA ILE A 98 1.11 -9.27 -5.87
C ILE A 98 1.05 -10.80 -5.83
N LYS A 99 -0.16 -11.36 -5.96
CA LYS A 99 -0.37 -12.81 -5.99
C LYS A 99 0.38 -13.46 -7.15
N ALA A 100 0.27 -12.91 -8.35
CA ALA A 100 0.98 -13.44 -9.52
C ALA A 100 2.50 -13.41 -9.34
N VAL A 101 3.07 -12.34 -8.78
CA VAL A 101 4.51 -12.26 -8.51
C VAL A 101 4.92 -13.32 -7.48
N ASN A 102 4.17 -13.45 -6.38
CA ASN A 102 4.47 -14.43 -5.34
C ASN A 102 4.37 -15.89 -5.83
N GLU A 103 3.47 -16.18 -6.77
CA GLU A 103 3.28 -17.54 -7.32
C GLU A 103 4.26 -17.88 -8.45
N LEU A 104 4.74 -16.88 -9.20
CA LEU A 104 5.58 -17.09 -10.39
C LEU A 104 7.07 -16.94 -10.11
N ASP A 105 7.44 -16.40 -8.95
CA ASP A 105 8.81 -16.08 -8.60
C ASP A 105 9.25 -16.74 -7.30
N ASP A 106 10.35 -17.52 -7.37
CA ASP A 106 10.90 -18.19 -6.20
C ASP A 106 11.69 -17.23 -5.29
N ALA A 107 11.93 -15.99 -5.72
CA ALA A 107 12.59 -14.98 -4.92
C ALA A 107 11.65 -14.44 -3.82
N PRO A 108 12.14 -14.18 -2.59
CA PRO A 108 11.32 -13.60 -1.54
C PRO A 108 10.68 -12.29 -1.96
N LEU A 109 9.36 -12.19 -1.79
CA LEU A 109 8.60 -10.96 -2.04
C LEU A 109 8.56 -10.08 -0.79
N THR A 110 8.61 -8.76 -0.99
CA THR A 110 8.30 -7.75 0.03
C THR A 110 7.35 -6.74 -0.59
N ILE A 111 6.32 -6.32 0.16
CA ILE A 111 5.32 -5.36 -0.32
C ILE A 111 5.57 -4.01 0.37
N GLY A 112 5.91 -3.01 -0.43
CA GLY A 112 5.99 -1.62 0.00
C GLY A 112 4.62 -0.95 -0.07
N LEU A 113 4.22 -0.27 1.00
CA LEU A 113 2.91 0.35 1.16
C LEU A 113 3.05 1.85 1.48
N GLU A 114 2.54 2.72 0.60
CA GLU A 114 2.60 4.19 0.74
C GLU A 114 1.83 4.70 1.96
N MET A 115 0.68 4.09 2.25
CA MET A 115 -0.20 4.50 3.35
C MET A 115 0.39 4.30 4.75
N PHE A 116 1.52 3.60 4.87
CA PHE A 116 2.21 3.41 6.14
C PHE A 116 3.52 4.19 6.17
N TYR A 117 3.78 4.83 7.31
CA TYR A 117 5.06 5.45 7.56
C TYR A 117 6.13 4.41 7.89
N ARG A 118 7.40 4.70 7.62
CA ARG A 118 8.54 3.83 8.00
C ARG A 118 8.54 3.47 9.49
N GLN A 119 8.12 4.39 10.33
CA GLN A 119 7.99 4.23 11.79
C GLN A 119 6.92 3.20 12.18
N HIS A 120 6.02 2.84 11.27
CA HIS A 120 5.01 1.80 11.50
C HIS A 120 5.57 0.38 11.35
N GLN A 121 6.87 0.20 11.08
CA GLN A 121 7.45 -1.12 10.81
C GLN A 121 7.19 -2.14 11.92
N ALA A 122 7.29 -1.76 13.20
CA ALA A 122 7.00 -2.67 14.30
C ALA A 122 5.53 -3.13 14.32
N ALA A 123 4.59 -2.26 13.91
CA ALA A 123 3.18 -2.61 13.81
C ALA A 123 2.91 -3.54 12.61
N LEU A 124 3.58 -3.29 11.48
CA LEU A 124 3.50 -4.12 10.27
C LEU A 124 4.10 -5.52 10.51
N ASP A 125 5.29 -5.59 11.11
CA ASP A 125 5.95 -6.86 11.42
C ASP A 125 5.11 -7.67 12.43
N ALA A 126 4.54 -7.04 13.46
CA ALA A 126 3.64 -7.71 14.39
C ALA A 126 2.32 -8.13 13.73
N PHE A 127 1.85 -7.41 12.71
CA PHE A 127 0.65 -7.78 11.96
C PHE A 127 0.86 -9.06 11.14
N VAL A 128 2.01 -9.19 10.48
CA VAL A 128 2.33 -10.33 9.61
C VAL A 128 2.83 -11.54 10.41
N PHE A 129 3.81 -11.33 11.30
CA PHE A 129 4.59 -12.39 11.93
C PHE A 129 4.23 -12.65 13.41
N GLY A 130 3.28 -11.89 13.97
CA GLY A 130 2.91 -11.93 15.39
C GLY A 130 1.42 -12.17 15.63
N ASP A 131 0.92 -11.66 16.76
CA ASP A 131 -0.48 -11.76 17.20
C ASP A 131 -1.40 -10.70 16.54
N GLY A 132 -1.08 -10.35 15.30
CA GLY A 132 -1.66 -9.27 14.52
C GLY A 132 -3.15 -9.40 14.23
N SER A 133 -3.90 -8.32 14.45
CA SER A 133 -5.26 -8.12 13.93
C SER A 133 -5.37 -6.79 13.24
N PHE A 134 -6.38 -6.62 12.38
CA PHE A 134 -6.63 -5.32 11.74
C PHE A 134 -6.89 -4.21 12.74
N GLU A 135 -7.59 -4.51 13.85
CA GLU A 135 -7.81 -3.54 14.93
C GLU A 135 -6.50 -3.09 15.57
N LYS A 136 -5.61 -4.03 15.91
CA LYS A 136 -4.29 -3.70 16.46
C LYS A 136 -3.46 -2.91 15.46
N LEU A 137 -3.49 -3.28 14.18
CA LEU A 137 -2.79 -2.55 13.12
C LEU A 137 -3.31 -1.11 13.03
N LYS A 138 -4.62 -0.93 12.90
CA LYS A 138 -5.29 0.37 12.80
C LYS A 138 -4.95 1.28 13.99
N ALA A 139 -5.00 0.74 15.20
CA ALA A 139 -4.68 1.46 16.42
C ALA A 139 -3.20 1.85 16.49
N ARG A 140 -2.28 0.90 16.25
CA ARG A 140 -0.82 1.12 16.35
C ARG A 140 -0.30 2.09 15.30
N THR A 141 -0.93 2.16 14.13
CA THR A 141 -0.54 3.09 13.05
C THR A 141 -1.32 4.39 13.08
N ARG A 142 -2.28 4.54 14.01
CA ARG A 142 -3.21 5.68 14.06
C ARG A 142 -3.86 5.94 12.69
N TRP A 143 -4.22 4.87 11.99
CA TRP A 143 -4.67 4.87 10.60
C TRP A 143 -5.66 6.00 10.25
N SER A 144 -6.66 6.24 11.12
CA SER A 144 -7.69 7.25 10.90
C SER A 144 -7.14 8.68 10.81
N SER A 145 -6.03 8.99 11.47
CA SER A 145 -5.42 10.33 11.45
C SER A 145 -4.17 10.43 10.57
N THR A 146 -3.61 9.30 10.13
CA THR A 146 -2.42 9.29 9.26
C THR A 146 -2.77 9.11 7.78
N TRP A 147 -3.64 8.15 7.45
CA TRP A 147 -4.07 7.87 6.09
C TRP A 147 -5.53 8.22 5.86
N GLY A 148 -6.42 7.83 6.79
CA GLY A 148 -7.81 8.29 6.84
C GLY A 148 -8.77 7.62 5.86
N TYR A 149 -8.30 6.93 4.82
CA TYR A 149 -9.15 6.15 3.91
C TYR A 149 -9.74 4.90 4.58
N ASP A 150 -10.80 4.32 4.01
CA ASP A 150 -11.34 3.05 4.50
C ASP A 150 -10.27 1.95 4.39
N LEU A 151 -10.01 1.25 5.49
CA LEU A 151 -9.03 0.16 5.54
C LEU A 151 -9.47 -1.04 4.68
N ASN A 152 -10.76 -1.17 4.38
CA ASN A 152 -11.29 -2.24 3.51
C ASN A 152 -10.70 -2.22 2.10
N TYR A 153 -10.29 -1.06 1.57
CA TYR A 153 -9.60 -0.99 0.28
C TYR A 153 -8.29 -1.80 0.28
N TYR A 154 -7.61 -1.85 1.43
CA TYR A 154 -6.30 -2.48 1.59
C TYR A 154 -6.37 -3.85 2.27
N ALA A 155 -7.51 -4.19 2.89
CA ALA A 155 -7.66 -5.35 3.76
C ALA A 155 -7.27 -6.67 3.09
N LYS A 156 -7.62 -6.86 1.81
CA LYS A 156 -7.30 -8.08 1.06
C LYS A 156 -5.79 -8.27 0.85
N ILE A 157 -5.08 -7.19 0.48
CA ILE A 157 -3.62 -7.20 0.31
C ILE A 157 -2.94 -7.50 1.65
N LEU A 158 -3.36 -6.82 2.71
CA LEU A 158 -2.83 -7.01 4.06
C LEU A 158 -3.07 -8.45 4.57
N ALA A 159 -4.28 -8.99 4.43
CA ALA A 159 -4.61 -10.34 4.83
C ALA A 159 -3.80 -11.39 4.05
N TYR A 160 -3.62 -11.19 2.74
CA TYR A 160 -2.79 -12.05 1.92
C TYR A 160 -1.33 -12.04 2.37
N ALA A 161 -0.77 -10.85 2.60
CA ALA A 161 0.60 -10.73 3.09
C ALA A 161 0.82 -11.47 4.41
N ARG A 162 -0.12 -11.34 5.36
CA ARG A 162 -0.09 -12.10 6.62
C ARG A 162 -0.18 -13.61 6.39
N ARG A 163 -1.10 -14.07 5.53
CA ARG A 163 -1.30 -15.50 5.25
C ARG A 163 -0.08 -16.16 4.63
N GLU A 164 0.56 -15.46 3.69
CA GLU A 164 1.72 -15.96 2.95
C GLU A 164 3.06 -15.59 3.63
N ASN A 165 3.04 -14.99 4.82
CA ASN A 165 4.23 -14.50 5.53
C ASN A 165 5.11 -13.53 4.71
N ILE A 166 4.48 -12.69 3.89
CA ILE A 166 5.16 -11.67 3.08
C ILE A 166 5.40 -10.42 3.93
N ARG A 167 6.65 -9.97 3.99
CA ARG A 167 7.02 -8.76 4.73
C ARG A 167 6.32 -7.53 4.13
N LEU A 168 5.70 -6.73 5.01
CA LEU A 168 5.16 -5.41 4.69
C LEU A 168 6.13 -4.32 5.12
N VAL A 169 6.34 -3.31 4.28
CA VAL A 169 7.22 -2.16 4.57
C VAL A 169 6.47 -0.86 4.33
N GLY A 170 6.47 0.03 5.33
CA GLY A 170 5.95 1.38 5.18
C GLY A 170 6.91 2.24 4.37
N LEU A 171 6.43 2.88 3.31
CA LEU A 171 7.30 3.63 2.39
C LEU A 171 7.38 5.12 2.72
N ASN A 172 6.37 5.65 3.42
CA ASN A 172 6.18 7.08 3.52
C ASN A 172 6.81 7.66 4.80
N VAL A 173 6.91 8.98 4.84
CA VAL A 173 7.28 9.75 6.03
C VAL A 173 6.04 10.45 6.60
N PRO A 174 6.05 10.87 7.87
CA PRO A 174 4.90 11.57 8.44
C PRO A 174 4.47 12.77 7.60
N TYR A 175 3.18 12.93 7.34
CA TYR A 175 2.65 14.01 6.51
C TYR A 175 3.08 15.43 6.96
N PRO A 176 3.15 15.75 8.27
CA PRO A 176 3.69 17.04 8.72
C PRO A 176 5.12 17.29 8.25
N LEU A 177 5.92 16.23 8.12
CA LEU A 177 7.30 16.33 7.63
C LEU A 177 7.33 16.62 6.13
N VAL A 178 6.49 15.94 5.34
CA VAL A 178 6.31 16.23 3.91
C VAL A 178 5.96 17.70 3.70
N ASN A 179 4.99 18.20 4.46
CA ASN A 179 4.58 19.60 4.39
C ASN A 179 5.69 20.58 4.79
N MET A 180 6.51 20.24 5.78
CA MET A 180 7.64 21.07 6.16
C MET A 180 8.67 21.16 5.02
N VAL A 181 9.04 20.02 4.43
CA VAL A 181 9.96 19.98 3.29
C VAL A 181 9.39 20.73 2.09
N ALA A 182 8.10 20.55 1.79
CA ALA A 182 7.46 21.21 0.66
C ALA A 182 7.41 22.74 0.79
N ASN A 183 7.21 23.26 2.01
CA ASN A 183 7.08 24.70 2.25
C ASN A 183 8.42 25.40 2.50
N TYR A 184 9.38 24.73 3.14
CA TYR A 184 10.61 25.36 3.62
C TYR A 184 11.89 24.80 2.98
N GLY A 185 11.79 23.72 2.20
CA GLY A 185 12.94 23.01 1.66
C GLY A 185 13.59 22.06 2.67
N ILE A 186 14.33 21.09 2.16
CA ILE A 186 15.00 20.07 2.98
C ILE A 186 16.10 20.66 3.88
N ASP A 187 16.75 21.74 3.46
CA ASP A 187 17.85 22.38 4.21
C ASP A 187 17.38 23.08 5.49
N GLN A 188 16.08 23.40 5.58
CA GLN A 188 15.47 24.05 6.74
C GLN A 188 14.88 23.06 7.74
N LEU A 189 15.07 21.76 7.51
CA LEU A 189 14.57 20.73 8.39
C LEU A 189 15.41 20.69 9.69
N PRO A 190 14.78 20.72 10.89
CA PRO A 190 15.48 20.45 12.12
C PRO A 190 16.27 19.13 12.03
N ARG A 191 17.51 19.12 12.53
CA ARG A 191 18.40 17.94 12.45
C ARG A 191 17.76 16.67 13.02
N GLU A 192 16.93 16.82 14.05
CA GLU A 192 16.18 15.74 14.69
C GLU A 192 15.17 15.07 13.74
N LEU A 193 14.63 15.83 12.79
CA LEU A 193 13.67 15.32 11.81
C LEU A 193 14.33 14.71 10.59
N ALA A 194 15.62 14.98 10.35
CA ALA A 194 16.37 14.41 9.23
C ALA A 194 16.46 12.88 9.32
N ALA A 195 16.46 12.33 10.53
CA ALA A 195 16.44 10.89 10.77
C ALA A 195 15.18 10.18 10.23
N PHE A 196 14.14 10.93 9.87
CA PHE A 196 12.90 10.39 9.30
C PHE A 196 12.85 10.46 7.77
N LEU A 197 13.81 11.12 7.13
CA LEU A 197 13.89 11.16 5.67
C LEU A 197 14.43 9.83 5.08
N PRO A 198 14.11 9.52 3.81
CA PRO A 198 14.67 8.35 3.11
C PRO A 198 16.21 8.39 3.00
#